data_AF-A0A507BGI7-F1
#
_entry.id   AF-A0A507BGI7-F1
#
_cell.length_a   1.000
_cell.length_b   1.000
_cell.length_c   1.000
_cell.angle_alpha   90.00
_cell.angle_beta   90.00
_cell.angle_gamma   90.00
#
_symmetry.space_group_name_H-M   'P 1'
#
loop_
_entity.id
_entity.type
_entity.pdbx_description
1 polymer ?
#
loop_
_entity_poly.entity_id
_entity_poly.type
_entity_poly.pdbx_seq_one_letter_code
_entity_poly.pdbx_strand_id
1 'polypeptide(L)'
;MLIFKFWHVLTAASAVFAASWIESNTVWYDTDGQKIQAHGGGIVQRGDNFYWVGHSSNNNPTVMMYSSTDLLNWKNLGTQASSVTGIWRPKIAKPNGSFWLYGQQDRYVLSLKSANMVGGYQPSAKVHLPPSGYTYSDTGMFYDEDTQTWFLLTSADHNTVQINRINSDGTVGDRVSTLTGGAYEAPGIFKADGIYFLIVSGKTGYRANPNKVFWAASISGPWKGGTDIAPPDQKTYGSQNTFELTIKGSKQTAHIYMGDAWDSKGSTASNYVWLPMAVDSNRKTVTLQHYAKWKIDVKTGEVTTG
;
A
#
# COMPACT_ATOMS: atom_id res chain seq x y z
N MET A 1 -6.23 -6.36 -65.46
CA MET A 1 -6.31 -5.11 -64.68
C MET A 1 -6.93 -5.45 -63.32
N LEU A 2 -6.09 -5.75 -62.31
CA LEU A 2 -6.55 -6.11 -60.97
C LEU A 2 -6.52 -4.86 -60.08
N ILE A 3 -7.67 -4.45 -59.56
CA ILE A 3 -7.81 -3.31 -58.65
C ILE A 3 -7.69 -3.83 -57.22
N PHE A 4 -6.59 -3.51 -56.53
CA PHE A 4 -6.47 -3.73 -55.09
C PHE A 4 -7.18 -2.60 -54.33
N LYS A 5 -8.28 -2.93 -53.64
CA LYS A 5 -8.89 -2.04 -52.64
C LYS A 5 -8.10 -2.15 -51.34
N PHE A 6 -7.32 -1.13 -51.02
CA PHE A 6 -6.77 -0.95 -49.66
C PHE A 6 -7.91 -0.50 -48.73
N TRP A 7 -8.24 -1.31 -47.74
CA TRP A 7 -9.00 -0.86 -46.58
C TRP A 7 -8.04 -0.20 -45.61
N HIS A 8 -8.18 1.12 -45.43
CA HIS A 8 -7.54 1.82 -44.32
C HIS A 8 -8.35 1.54 -43.05
N VAL A 9 -7.81 0.69 -42.18
CA VAL A 9 -8.29 0.59 -40.80
C VAL A 9 -7.82 1.86 -40.11
N LEU A 10 -8.73 2.82 -39.91
CA LEU A 10 -8.49 3.92 -38.97
C LEU A 10 -8.51 3.33 -37.55
N THR A 11 -7.35 3.15 -36.95
CA THR A 11 -7.23 3.02 -35.50
C THR A 11 -7.52 4.39 -34.90
N ALA A 12 -8.71 4.56 -34.32
CA ALA A 12 -8.99 5.71 -33.47
C ALA A 12 -8.10 5.62 -32.23
N ALA A 13 -7.03 6.41 -32.18
CA ALA A 13 -6.25 6.59 -30.96
C ALA A 13 -7.12 7.41 -30.00
N SER A 14 -7.70 6.76 -29.00
CA SER A 14 -8.34 7.46 -27.88
C SER A 14 -7.25 8.23 -27.13
N ALA A 15 -7.29 9.56 -27.18
CA ALA A 15 -6.44 10.38 -26.33
C ALA A 15 -6.82 10.14 -24.87
N VAL A 16 -5.93 9.52 -24.10
CA VAL A 16 -6.09 9.38 -22.65
C VAL A 16 -5.73 10.72 -22.03
N PHE A 17 -6.71 11.40 -21.43
CA PHE A 17 -6.47 12.65 -20.72
C PHE A 17 -5.80 12.38 -19.37
N ALA A 18 -4.79 13.18 -19.03
CA ALA A 18 -4.14 13.11 -17.73
C ALA A 18 -5.14 13.36 -16.59
N ALA A 19 -5.04 12.56 -15.52
CA ALA A 19 -5.82 12.76 -14.31
C ALA A 19 -5.41 14.09 -13.65
N SER A 20 -6.40 14.89 -13.27
CA SER A 20 -6.20 16.17 -12.59
C SER A 20 -6.52 16.11 -11.10
N TRP A 21 -7.23 15.07 -10.67
CA TRP A 21 -7.72 14.87 -9.30
C TRP A 21 -7.70 13.38 -8.94
N ILE A 22 -7.50 13.11 -7.66
CA ILE A 22 -7.78 11.84 -7.01
C ILE A 22 -9.28 11.83 -6.68
N GLU A 23 -10.00 10.88 -7.27
CA GLU A 23 -11.42 10.62 -7.02
C GLU A 23 -11.54 9.23 -6.39
N SER A 24 -11.92 9.16 -5.12
CA SER A 24 -12.00 7.88 -4.41
C SER A 24 -13.13 7.01 -4.96
N ASN A 25 -12.88 5.70 -5.00
CA ASN A 25 -13.82 4.66 -5.44
C ASN A 25 -14.31 4.81 -6.91
N THR A 26 -13.51 5.45 -7.76
CA THR A 26 -13.70 5.46 -9.22
C THR A 26 -12.67 4.55 -9.91
N VAL A 27 -12.84 4.31 -11.21
CA VAL A 27 -11.85 3.56 -11.99
C VAL A 27 -10.67 4.46 -12.31
N TRP A 28 -9.48 4.09 -11.84
CA TRP A 28 -8.25 4.80 -12.18
C TRP A 28 -7.54 4.09 -13.33
N TYR A 29 -7.11 4.89 -14.31
CA TYR A 29 -6.41 4.42 -15.49
C TYR A 29 -4.95 4.85 -15.44
N ASP A 30 -4.06 3.99 -15.93
CA ASP A 30 -2.68 4.33 -16.20
C ASP A 30 -2.55 5.18 -17.48
N THR A 31 -1.33 5.62 -17.78
CA THR A 31 -1.04 6.45 -18.97
C THR A 31 -1.34 5.76 -20.29
N ASP A 32 -1.50 4.43 -20.31
CA ASP A 32 -1.85 3.65 -21.50
C ASP A 32 -3.37 3.38 -21.58
N GLY A 33 -4.15 3.99 -20.68
CA GLY A 33 -5.60 3.84 -20.62
C GLY A 33 -6.07 2.52 -20.05
N GLN A 34 -5.19 1.75 -19.41
CA GLN A 34 -5.54 0.49 -18.76
C GLN A 34 -5.88 0.73 -17.29
N LYS A 35 -6.84 -0.02 -16.75
CA LYS A 35 -7.18 0.08 -15.32
C LYS A 35 -5.94 -0.26 -14.49
N ILE A 36 -5.58 0.59 -13.54
CA ILE A 36 -4.48 0.34 -12.60
C ILE A 36 -4.81 -0.91 -11.77
N GLN A 37 -3.84 -1.80 -11.64
CA GLN A 37 -3.92 -3.06 -10.88
C GLN A 37 -2.76 -3.11 -9.87
N ALA A 38 -2.91 -2.39 -8.76
CA ALA A 38 -1.90 -2.26 -7.71
C ALA A 38 -2.52 -2.39 -6.30
N HIS A 39 -3.36 -3.41 -6.15
CA HIS A 39 -4.14 -3.65 -4.94
C HIS A 39 -3.29 -4.11 -3.75
N GLY A 40 -3.74 -3.85 -2.54
CA GLY A 40 -3.04 -4.23 -1.30
C GLY A 40 -1.60 -3.71 -1.23
N GLY A 41 -1.30 -2.67 -1.99
CA GLY A 41 0.04 -2.19 -2.28
C GLY A 41 0.61 -1.22 -1.25
N GLY A 42 1.72 -0.59 -1.63
CA GLY A 42 2.33 0.55 -0.95
C GLY A 42 3.19 1.37 -1.91
N ILE A 43 3.55 2.59 -1.50
CA ILE A 43 4.35 3.51 -2.30
C ILE A 43 5.70 3.79 -1.64
N VAL A 44 6.75 3.90 -2.46
CA VAL A 44 8.02 4.48 -2.05
C VAL A 44 8.41 5.61 -3.00
N GLN A 45 8.99 6.69 -2.46
CA GLN A 45 9.56 7.78 -3.24
C GLN A 45 11.07 7.55 -3.44
N ARG A 46 11.57 7.78 -4.66
CA ARG A 46 13.00 7.74 -5.01
C ARG A 46 13.33 8.84 -5.99
N GLY A 47 14.06 9.85 -5.51
CA GLY A 47 14.20 11.11 -6.22
C GLY A 47 12.81 11.75 -6.43
N ASP A 48 12.55 12.20 -7.65
CA ASP A 48 11.27 12.83 -8.01
C ASP A 48 10.16 11.83 -8.33
N ASN A 49 10.47 10.52 -8.36
CA ASN A 49 9.52 9.49 -8.74
C ASN A 49 8.94 8.76 -7.53
N PHE A 50 7.63 8.56 -7.55
CA PHE A 50 6.90 7.63 -6.71
C PHE A 50 6.75 6.30 -7.44
N TYR A 51 6.90 5.21 -6.70
CA TYR A 51 6.71 3.86 -7.21
C TYR A 51 5.64 3.16 -6.38
N TRP A 52 4.53 2.83 -7.03
CA TRP A 52 3.42 2.11 -6.42
C TRP A 52 3.54 0.63 -6.75
N VAL A 53 3.85 -0.17 -5.73
CA VAL A 53 3.85 -1.62 -5.78
C VAL A 53 2.51 -2.11 -5.31
N GLY A 54 1.91 -3.07 -6.01
CA GLY A 54 0.71 -3.75 -5.57
C GLY A 54 0.54 -5.07 -6.31
N HIS A 55 -0.51 -5.82 -6.00
CA HIS A 55 -0.82 -7.04 -6.74
C HIS A 55 -1.93 -6.83 -7.77
N SER A 56 -1.90 -7.62 -8.84
CA SER A 56 -3.02 -7.71 -9.78
C SER A 56 -4.17 -8.52 -9.18
N SER A 57 -5.41 -8.06 -9.30
CA SER A 57 -6.56 -8.76 -8.72
C SER A 57 -7.08 -9.85 -9.65
N ASN A 58 -6.40 -11.00 -9.69
CA ASN A 58 -6.82 -12.21 -10.40
C ASN A 58 -6.67 -13.45 -9.49
N ASN A 59 -7.05 -14.65 -9.95
CA ASN A 59 -6.94 -15.89 -9.15
C ASN A 59 -5.50 -16.25 -8.75
N ASN A 60 -4.48 -15.62 -9.35
CA ASN A 60 -3.06 -15.90 -9.16
C ASN A 60 -2.24 -14.60 -9.23
N PRO A 61 -2.37 -13.70 -8.23
CA PRO A 61 -1.86 -12.33 -8.30
C PRO A 61 -0.37 -12.28 -8.60
N THR A 62 0.02 -11.36 -9.49
CA THR A 62 1.41 -11.00 -9.76
C THR A 62 1.74 -9.66 -9.11
N VAL A 63 3.00 -9.44 -8.77
CA VAL A 63 3.44 -8.14 -8.25
C VAL A 63 3.63 -7.14 -9.40
N MET A 64 2.79 -6.11 -9.42
CA MET A 64 2.80 -5.00 -10.38
C MET A 64 3.55 -3.81 -9.79
N MET A 65 4.10 -2.97 -10.68
CA MET A 65 4.65 -1.68 -10.28
C MET A 65 4.22 -0.58 -11.26
N TYR A 66 3.95 0.60 -10.72
CA TYR A 66 3.66 1.81 -11.47
C TYR A 66 4.59 2.92 -11.00
N SER A 67 4.88 3.90 -11.86
CA SER A 67 5.61 5.11 -11.48
C SER A 67 4.84 6.39 -11.79
N SER A 68 4.97 7.39 -10.93
CA SER A 68 4.38 8.73 -11.11
C SER A 68 5.31 9.78 -10.52
N THR A 69 5.20 11.02 -10.98
CA THR A 69 5.86 12.19 -10.37
C THR A 69 4.89 13.08 -9.60
N ASP A 70 3.59 12.82 -9.67
CA ASP A 70 2.51 13.70 -9.18
C ASP A 70 1.43 12.96 -8.37
N LEU A 71 1.55 11.64 -8.20
CA LEU A 71 0.58 10.72 -7.59
C LEU A 71 -0.77 10.61 -8.33
N LEU A 72 -0.92 11.27 -9.48
CA LEU A 72 -2.14 11.28 -10.30
C LEU A 72 -1.98 10.41 -11.54
N ASN A 73 -0.88 10.61 -12.25
CA ASN A 73 -0.62 10.02 -13.56
C ASN A 73 0.40 8.90 -13.42
N TRP A 74 -0.08 7.67 -13.50
CA TRP A 74 0.70 6.47 -13.23
C TRP A 74 1.08 5.76 -14.53
N LYS A 75 2.38 5.64 -14.80
CA LYS A 75 2.91 4.79 -15.87
C LYS A 75 3.04 3.35 -15.39
N ASN A 76 2.51 2.41 -16.16
CA ASN A 76 2.65 0.99 -15.87
C ASN A 76 4.09 0.52 -16.16
N LEU A 77 4.73 -0.09 -15.17
CA LEU A 77 6.09 -0.66 -15.28
C LEU A 77 6.08 -2.19 -15.36
N GLY A 78 4.90 -2.79 -15.48
CA GLY A 78 4.70 -4.22 -15.66
C GLY A 78 4.88 -5.05 -14.38
N THR A 79 4.90 -6.37 -14.58
CA THR A 79 5.14 -7.34 -13.51
C THR A 79 6.62 -7.34 -13.11
N GLN A 80 6.87 -7.39 -11.80
CA GLN A 80 8.22 -7.32 -11.25
C GLN A 80 8.90 -8.69 -11.17
N ALA A 81 8.11 -9.77 -11.12
CA ALA A 81 8.56 -11.16 -11.15
C ALA A 81 7.52 -12.03 -11.89
N SER A 82 7.65 -12.14 -13.22
CA SER A 82 6.66 -12.82 -14.08
C SER A 82 6.50 -14.31 -13.80
N SER A 83 7.51 -14.98 -13.25
CA SER A 83 7.47 -16.40 -12.90
C SER A 83 6.85 -16.68 -11.52
N VAL A 84 6.46 -15.63 -10.78
CA VAL A 84 5.95 -15.77 -9.41
C VAL A 84 4.54 -15.20 -9.32
N THR A 85 3.60 -16.03 -8.88
CA THR A 85 2.17 -15.71 -8.74
C THR A 85 1.67 -16.01 -7.33
N GLY A 86 0.47 -15.56 -6.98
CA GLY A 86 -0.11 -15.82 -5.65
C GLY A 86 0.49 -14.98 -4.54
N ILE A 87 1.15 -13.85 -4.86
CA ILE A 87 1.67 -12.91 -3.87
C ILE A 87 0.63 -11.84 -3.59
N TRP A 88 0.12 -11.83 -2.35
CA TRP A 88 -0.83 -10.84 -1.86
C TRP A 88 -0.15 -9.73 -1.05
N ARG A 89 -0.75 -8.55 -1.14
CA ARG A 89 -0.35 -7.32 -0.44
C ARG A 89 1.15 -6.95 -0.53
N PRO A 90 1.81 -7.04 -1.70
CA PRO A 90 3.25 -6.83 -1.80
C PRO A 90 3.66 -5.43 -1.33
N LYS A 91 4.71 -5.36 -0.52
CA LYS A 91 5.33 -4.13 -0.02
C LYS A 91 6.81 -4.09 -0.34
N ILE A 92 7.35 -2.90 -0.55
CA ILE A 92 8.74 -2.69 -0.91
C ILE A 92 9.60 -2.27 0.28
N ALA A 93 10.82 -2.78 0.35
CA ALA A 93 11.86 -2.32 1.26
C ALA A 93 13.23 -2.23 0.58
N LYS A 94 14.13 -1.45 1.18
CA LYS A 94 15.53 -1.37 0.80
C LYS A 94 16.44 -1.38 2.04
N PRO A 95 16.60 -2.52 2.72
CA PRO A 95 17.45 -2.65 3.90
C PRO A 95 18.95 -2.59 3.57
N ASN A 96 19.33 -2.76 2.29
CA ASN A 96 20.72 -2.79 1.84
C ASN A 96 20.85 -2.32 0.38
N GLY A 97 21.94 -2.72 -0.29
CA GLY A 97 22.19 -2.44 -1.71
C GLY A 97 21.09 -2.95 -2.67
N SER A 98 20.26 -3.90 -2.25
CA SER A 98 19.18 -4.49 -3.07
C SER A 98 17.80 -3.95 -2.72
N PHE A 99 16.87 -4.07 -3.66
CA PHE A 99 15.44 -3.85 -3.46
C PHE A 99 14.75 -5.17 -3.17
N TRP A 100 13.77 -5.11 -2.27
CA TRP A 100 13.05 -6.28 -1.80
C TRP A 100 11.55 -6.04 -1.85
N LEU A 101 10.80 -7.03 -2.29
CA LEU A 101 9.32 -7.04 -2.27
C LEU A 101 8.88 -8.17 -1.35
N TYR A 102 8.11 -7.87 -0.32
CA TYR A 102 7.57 -8.86 0.63
C TYR A 102 6.08 -8.94 0.44
N GLY A 103 5.55 -10.15 0.39
CA GLY A 103 4.11 -10.36 0.38
C GLY A 103 3.75 -11.72 0.94
N GLN A 104 2.45 -11.94 1.06
CA GLN A 104 1.90 -13.21 1.51
C GLN A 104 1.77 -14.18 0.34
N GLN A 105 2.31 -15.38 0.48
CA GLN A 105 2.08 -16.48 -0.47
C GLN A 105 1.92 -17.78 0.32
N ASP A 106 0.81 -18.50 0.12
CA ASP A 106 0.49 -19.75 0.81
C ASP A 106 0.59 -19.66 2.35
N ARG A 107 0.27 -18.49 2.92
CA ARG A 107 0.39 -18.19 4.36
C ARG A 107 1.83 -18.01 4.88
N TYR A 108 2.82 -17.91 3.99
CA TYR A 108 4.22 -17.58 4.28
C TYR A 108 4.61 -16.20 3.79
N VAL A 109 5.74 -15.69 4.30
CA VAL A 109 6.46 -14.55 3.73
C VAL A 109 7.29 -15.05 2.60
N LEU A 110 6.89 -14.65 1.40
CA LEU A 110 7.78 -14.66 0.27
C LEU A 110 8.39 -13.27 0.12
N SER A 111 9.71 -13.22 0.05
CA SER A 111 10.45 -12.05 -0.39
C SER A 111 11.01 -12.27 -1.80
N LEU A 112 10.96 -11.23 -2.61
CA LEU A 112 11.61 -11.16 -3.92
C LEU A 112 12.73 -10.14 -3.85
N LYS A 113 13.87 -10.41 -4.49
CA LYS A 113 15.06 -9.54 -4.45
C LYS A 113 15.51 -9.12 -5.85
N SER A 114 15.85 -7.85 -6.02
CA SER A 114 16.48 -7.32 -7.24
C SER A 114 17.60 -6.33 -6.90
N ALA A 115 18.60 -6.22 -7.77
CA ALA A 115 19.55 -5.11 -7.73
C ALA A 115 18.94 -3.80 -8.27
N ASN A 116 17.89 -3.91 -9.09
CA ASN A 116 17.22 -2.80 -9.74
C ASN A 116 15.91 -2.46 -9.04
N MET A 117 15.51 -1.18 -9.09
CA MET A 117 14.20 -0.75 -8.57
C MET A 117 13.06 -1.43 -9.34
N VAL A 118 13.20 -1.50 -10.67
CA VAL A 118 12.19 -2.02 -11.59
C VAL A 118 12.74 -3.28 -12.26
N GLY A 119 11.98 -4.36 -12.19
CA GLY A 119 12.27 -5.63 -12.84
C GLY A 119 13.43 -6.41 -12.22
N GLY A 120 13.61 -7.65 -12.71
CA GLY A 120 14.69 -8.54 -12.30
C GLY A 120 14.56 -9.13 -10.90
N TYR A 121 13.37 -9.07 -10.30
CA TYR A 121 13.14 -9.66 -8.98
C TYR A 121 13.11 -11.18 -9.05
N GLN A 122 13.88 -11.82 -8.16
CA GLN A 122 13.94 -13.27 -8.01
C GLN A 122 13.46 -13.69 -6.63
N PRO A 123 12.73 -14.81 -6.50
CA PRO A 123 12.21 -15.27 -5.22
C PRO A 123 13.34 -15.73 -4.29
N SER A 124 13.17 -15.43 -3.00
CA SER A 124 13.91 -16.04 -1.89
C SER A 124 13.12 -17.20 -1.29
N ALA A 125 13.66 -17.86 -0.26
CA ALA A 125 12.93 -18.88 0.47
C ALA A 125 11.69 -18.29 1.17
N LYS A 126 10.59 -19.06 1.18
CA LYS A 126 9.42 -18.77 2.01
C LYS A 126 9.78 -18.93 3.48
N VAL A 127 9.31 -18.02 4.33
CA VAL A 127 9.55 -18.08 5.76
C VAL A 127 8.27 -17.93 6.57
N HIS A 128 8.24 -18.60 7.73
CA HIS A 128 7.30 -18.27 8.80
C HIS A 128 7.81 -17.07 9.60
N LEU A 129 6.93 -16.48 10.42
CA LEU A 129 7.29 -15.33 11.23
C LEU A 129 8.07 -15.73 12.49
N PRO A 130 9.29 -15.20 12.71
CA PRO A 130 10.02 -15.38 13.96
C PRO A 130 9.32 -14.65 15.13
N PRO A 131 9.46 -15.12 16.38
CA PRO A 131 10.12 -16.38 16.77
C PRO A 131 9.18 -17.60 16.72
N SER A 132 7.88 -17.37 16.51
CA SER A 132 6.85 -18.37 16.83
C SER A 132 6.49 -19.31 15.68
N GLY A 133 7.05 -19.11 14.49
CA GLY A 133 6.78 -19.95 13.32
C GLY A 133 5.35 -19.83 12.79
N TYR A 134 4.62 -18.77 13.15
CA TYR A 134 3.22 -18.62 12.75
C TYR A 134 3.08 -18.35 11.26
N THR A 135 1.93 -18.76 10.74
CA THR A 135 1.45 -18.33 9.42
C THR A 135 0.67 -17.02 9.58
N TYR A 136 0.41 -16.33 8.47
CA TYR A 136 -0.23 -15.02 8.52
C TYR A 136 -1.05 -14.73 7.25
N SER A 137 -1.90 -13.71 7.31
CA SER A 137 -2.77 -13.30 6.20
C SER A 137 -2.26 -12.06 5.46
N ASP A 138 -2.16 -10.93 6.15
CA ASP A 138 -1.89 -9.64 5.53
C ASP A 138 -0.50 -9.13 5.87
N THR A 139 0.12 -8.40 4.94
CA THR A 139 1.40 -7.69 5.16
C THR A 139 1.25 -6.17 5.01
N GLY A 140 2.05 -5.46 5.81
CA GLY A 140 2.35 -4.05 5.73
C GLY A 140 3.86 -3.82 5.80
N MET A 141 4.32 -2.61 5.54
CA MET A 141 5.74 -2.24 5.65
C MET A 141 5.87 -0.82 6.17
N PHE A 142 6.85 -0.59 7.03
CA PHE A 142 7.18 0.73 7.56
C PHE A 142 8.69 0.93 7.58
N TYR A 143 9.13 2.14 7.22
CA TYR A 143 10.51 2.56 7.35
C TYR A 143 10.59 3.67 8.39
N ASP A 144 11.33 3.43 9.47
CA ASP A 144 11.60 4.44 10.47
C ASP A 144 12.87 5.19 10.09
N GLU A 145 12.72 6.42 9.62
CA GLU A 145 13.84 7.25 9.19
C GLU A 145 14.80 7.58 10.34
N ASP A 146 14.29 7.72 11.57
CA ASP A 146 15.09 8.09 12.74
C ASP A 146 16.07 6.97 13.12
N THR A 147 15.67 5.71 12.94
CA THR A 147 16.49 4.53 13.25
C THR A 147 17.03 3.83 12.01
N GLN A 148 16.72 4.36 10.81
CA GLN A 148 17.03 3.78 9.50
C GLN A 148 16.67 2.28 9.40
N THR A 149 15.55 1.90 10.01
CA THR A 149 15.15 0.49 10.13
C THR A 149 13.84 0.24 9.40
N TRP A 150 13.81 -0.85 8.63
CA TRP A 150 12.61 -1.37 8.00
C TRP A 150 11.90 -2.37 8.91
N PHE A 151 10.57 -2.31 8.93
CA PHE A 151 9.71 -3.18 9.71
C PHE A 151 8.64 -3.79 8.82
N LEU A 152 8.56 -5.13 8.82
CA LEU A 152 7.45 -5.86 8.25
C LEU A 152 6.33 -5.94 9.29
N LEU A 153 5.13 -5.56 8.89
CA LEU A 153 3.93 -5.74 9.69
C LEU A 153 3.15 -6.92 9.15
N THR A 154 2.62 -7.76 10.03
CA THR A 154 1.82 -8.91 9.60
C THR A 154 0.62 -9.15 10.49
N SER A 155 -0.53 -9.47 9.88
CA SER A 155 -1.67 -10.07 10.59
C SER A 155 -1.42 -11.56 10.77
N ALA A 156 -0.77 -11.92 11.87
CA ALA A 156 -0.41 -13.30 12.18
C ALA A 156 -1.60 -14.09 12.72
N ASP A 157 -1.49 -15.41 12.67
CA ASP A 157 -2.42 -16.32 13.34
C ASP A 157 -2.61 -15.97 14.81
N HIS A 158 -3.77 -16.35 15.34
CA HIS A 158 -4.25 -15.97 16.68
C HIS A 158 -4.56 -14.47 16.83
N ASN A 159 -4.97 -13.82 15.74
CA ASN A 159 -5.48 -12.44 15.79
C ASN A 159 -4.48 -11.45 16.38
N THR A 160 -3.18 -11.67 16.09
CA THR A 160 -2.10 -10.81 16.58
C THR A 160 -1.49 -10.08 15.40
N VAL A 161 -1.53 -8.75 15.41
CA VAL A 161 -0.67 -7.97 14.52
C VAL A 161 0.73 -7.99 15.10
N GLN A 162 1.70 -8.44 14.30
CA GLN A 162 3.11 -8.49 14.66
C GLN A 162 3.90 -7.46 13.86
N ILE A 163 4.95 -6.94 14.48
CA ILE A 163 5.92 -6.05 13.85
C ILE A 163 7.28 -6.73 13.99
N ASN A 164 7.89 -7.07 12.87
CA ASN A 164 9.21 -7.69 12.80
C ASN A 164 10.18 -6.73 12.14
N ARG A 165 11.40 -6.63 12.67
CA ARG A 165 12.49 -5.91 12.00
C ARG A 165 12.89 -6.67 10.74
N ILE A 166 13.24 -5.95 9.68
CA ILE A 166 13.99 -6.51 8.56
C ILE A 166 15.49 -6.39 8.86
N ASN A 167 16.21 -7.50 8.78
CA ASN A 167 17.65 -7.55 9.00
C ASN A 167 18.41 -6.82 7.89
N SER A 168 19.67 -6.47 8.14
CA SER A 168 20.52 -5.77 7.17
C SER A 168 20.78 -6.59 5.89
N ASP A 169 20.64 -7.91 5.94
CA ASP A 169 20.74 -8.78 4.77
C ASP A 169 19.42 -8.86 3.96
N GLY A 170 18.32 -8.33 4.50
CA GLY A 170 16.97 -8.38 3.92
C GLY A 170 16.11 -9.55 4.38
N THR A 171 16.57 -10.37 5.33
CA THR A 171 15.71 -11.42 5.91
C THR A 171 14.76 -10.84 6.96
N VAL A 172 13.64 -11.53 7.19
CA VAL A 172 12.72 -11.19 8.31
C VAL A 172 13.41 -11.57 9.62
N GLY A 173 13.57 -10.60 10.51
CA GLY A 173 14.24 -10.75 11.80
C GLY A 173 13.28 -10.77 12.99
N ASP A 174 13.81 -10.34 14.14
CA ASP A 174 13.13 -10.42 15.42
C ASP A 174 11.82 -9.63 15.45
N ARG A 175 10.85 -10.19 16.19
CA ARG A 175 9.61 -9.50 16.52
C ARG A 175 9.88 -8.43 17.56
N VAL A 176 9.61 -7.17 17.22
CA VAL A 176 9.84 -6.01 18.08
C VAL A 176 8.58 -5.56 18.82
N SER A 177 7.40 -5.91 18.31
CA SER A 177 6.13 -5.56 18.95
C SER A 177 4.98 -6.44 18.50
N THR A 178 3.89 -6.38 19.26
CA THR A 178 2.61 -7.03 18.96
C THR A 178 1.44 -6.16 19.39
N LEU A 179 0.33 -6.27 18.67
CA LEU A 179 -0.99 -5.81 19.09
C LEU A 179 -1.92 -7.04 19.18
N THR A 180 -2.38 -7.34 20.39
CA THR A 180 -3.24 -8.50 20.72
C THR A 180 -4.67 -8.09 21.09
N GLY A 181 -5.02 -6.80 20.93
CA GLY A 181 -6.29 -6.21 21.39
C GLY A 181 -7.53 -6.51 20.53
N GLY A 182 -7.44 -7.35 19.51
CA GLY A 182 -8.59 -7.69 18.65
C GLY A 182 -8.22 -8.47 17.39
N ALA A 183 -9.24 -8.99 16.70
CA ALA A 183 -9.11 -9.63 15.39
C ALA A 183 -8.87 -8.60 14.29
N TYR A 184 -7.63 -8.12 14.22
CA TYR A 184 -7.18 -7.09 13.29
C TYR A 184 -6.39 -7.66 12.11
N GLU A 185 -6.52 -7.00 10.96
CA GLU A 185 -5.78 -7.28 9.72
C GLU A 185 -5.42 -5.98 8.97
N ALA A 186 -4.82 -6.12 7.79
CA ALA A 186 -4.39 -5.01 6.94
C ALA A 186 -3.58 -3.90 7.67
N PRO A 187 -2.45 -4.25 8.34
CA PRO A 187 -1.72 -3.31 9.16
C PRO A 187 -0.90 -2.32 8.32
N GLY A 188 -0.88 -1.06 8.75
CA GLY A 188 -0.03 0.00 8.22
C GLY A 188 0.45 0.92 9.34
N ILE A 189 1.69 1.43 9.23
CA ILE A 189 2.24 2.39 10.20
C ILE A 189 2.73 3.63 9.47
N PHE A 190 2.45 4.78 10.08
CA PHE A 190 3.17 6.02 9.81
C PHE A 190 3.63 6.66 11.12
N LYS A 191 4.50 7.66 11.01
CA LYS A 191 5.05 8.39 12.15
C LYS A 191 4.84 9.89 11.95
N ALA A 192 4.36 10.56 13.00
CA ALA A 192 4.15 12.01 13.02
C ALA A 192 4.56 12.55 14.40
N ASP A 193 5.36 13.63 14.41
CA ASP A 193 5.85 14.29 15.64
C ASP A 193 6.42 13.32 16.68
N GLY A 194 7.22 12.35 16.24
CA GLY A 194 7.83 11.32 17.10
C GLY A 194 6.89 10.23 17.59
N ILE A 195 5.61 10.24 17.20
CA ILE A 195 4.60 9.25 17.58
C ILE A 195 4.35 8.29 16.42
N TYR A 196 4.32 7.00 16.72
CA TYR A 196 3.95 5.95 15.78
C TYR A 196 2.43 5.76 15.83
N PHE A 197 1.80 5.70 14.66
CA PHE A 197 0.39 5.39 14.49
C PHE A 197 0.25 4.10 13.68
N LEU A 198 -0.48 3.13 14.21
CA LEU A 198 -0.78 1.84 13.57
C LEU A 198 -2.26 1.82 13.18
N ILE A 199 -2.53 1.79 11.88
CA ILE A 199 -3.87 1.62 11.33
C ILE A 199 -4.09 0.15 10.98
N VAL A 200 -5.26 -0.36 11.35
CA VAL A 200 -5.69 -1.74 11.11
C VAL A 200 -7.17 -1.78 10.74
N SER A 201 -7.56 -2.80 9.99
CA SER A 201 -8.97 -3.15 9.76
C SER A 201 -9.39 -4.34 10.62
N GLY A 202 -10.70 -4.58 10.76
CA GLY A 202 -11.23 -5.84 11.30
C GLY A 202 -11.23 -6.97 10.26
N LYS A 203 -11.36 -8.22 10.71
CA LYS A 203 -11.43 -9.41 9.84
C LYS A 203 -12.83 -9.70 9.33
N THR A 204 -13.18 -9.15 8.16
CA THR A 204 -14.49 -9.37 7.51
C THR A 204 -14.38 -9.76 6.03
N GLY A 205 -13.23 -10.29 5.63
CA GLY A 205 -12.92 -10.58 4.23
C GLY A 205 -12.96 -9.29 3.40
N TYR A 206 -13.56 -9.34 2.21
CA TYR A 206 -13.67 -8.16 1.35
C TYR A 206 -14.71 -7.11 1.82
N ARG A 207 -15.51 -7.41 2.85
CA ARG A 207 -16.48 -6.43 3.35
C ARG A 207 -15.77 -5.35 4.15
N ALA A 208 -15.94 -4.09 3.77
CA ALA A 208 -15.41 -2.96 4.52
C ALA A 208 -15.96 -2.90 5.96
N ASN A 209 -15.14 -2.37 6.87
CA ASN A 209 -15.45 -2.23 8.30
C ASN A 209 -14.79 -0.96 8.88
N PRO A 210 -15.17 -0.53 10.10
CA PRO A 210 -14.54 0.61 10.76
C PRO A 210 -13.08 0.31 11.11
N ASN A 211 -12.14 0.89 10.36
CA ASN A 211 -10.72 0.75 10.60
C ASN A 211 -10.33 1.55 11.86
N LYS A 212 -9.37 1.02 12.61
CA LYS A 212 -8.95 1.54 13.91
C LYS A 212 -7.54 2.10 13.83
N VAL A 213 -7.27 3.12 14.63
CA VAL A 213 -5.91 3.62 14.87
C VAL A 213 -5.48 3.35 16.31
N PHE A 214 -4.25 2.86 16.44
CA PHE A 214 -3.50 2.76 17.68
C PHE A 214 -2.28 3.68 17.60
N TRP A 215 -1.73 4.06 18.74
CA TRP A 215 -0.52 4.88 18.80
C TRP A 215 0.46 4.39 19.86
N ALA A 216 1.73 4.70 19.67
CA ALA A 216 2.80 4.44 20.63
C ALA A 216 3.90 5.50 20.54
N ALA A 217 4.59 5.73 21.66
CA ALA A 217 5.78 6.60 21.69
C ALA A 217 7.06 5.89 21.22
N SER A 218 7.00 4.56 21.07
CA SER A 218 8.08 3.71 20.56
C SER A 218 7.47 2.63 19.68
N ILE A 219 8.21 2.19 18.65
CA ILE A 219 7.80 1.08 17.78
C ILE A 219 7.57 -0.23 18.55
N SER A 220 8.23 -0.40 19.70
CA SER A 220 8.06 -1.55 20.60
C SER A 220 6.71 -1.53 21.34
N GLY A 221 5.98 -0.42 21.29
CA GLY A 221 4.79 -0.18 22.10
C GLY A 221 5.13 0.37 23.50
N PRO A 222 4.20 0.28 24.47
CA PRO A 222 2.87 -0.31 24.33
C PRO A 222 1.97 0.49 23.38
N TRP A 223 1.18 -0.23 22.57
CA TRP A 223 0.17 0.36 21.69
C TRP A 223 -1.08 0.72 22.49
N LYS A 224 -1.57 1.95 22.33
CA LYS A 224 -2.77 2.48 22.99
C LYS A 224 -3.76 2.97 21.94
N GLY A 225 -5.04 3.07 22.30
CA GLY A 225 -6.08 3.55 21.40
C GLY A 225 -7.00 2.43 20.95
N GLY A 226 -7.26 2.34 19.64
CA GLY A 226 -8.34 1.53 19.07
C GLY A 226 -9.58 2.37 18.71
N THR A 227 -9.39 3.67 18.46
CA THR A 227 -10.44 4.58 18.00
C THR A 227 -10.63 4.47 16.49
N ASP A 228 -11.82 4.78 16.00
CA ASP A 228 -12.09 4.81 14.57
C ASP A 228 -11.37 5.97 13.86
N ILE A 229 -10.92 5.74 12.62
CA ILE A 229 -10.31 6.78 11.76
C ILE A 229 -11.35 7.51 10.89
N ALA A 230 -12.59 7.07 10.90
CA ALA A 230 -13.73 7.64 10.18
C ALA A 230 -15.01 7.35 10.98
N PRO A 231 -16.14 8.03 10.69
CA PRO A 231 -17.43 7.66 11.30
C PRO A 231 -17.71 6.15 11.10
N PRO A 232 -18.02 5.37 12.15
CA PRO A 232 -18.08 3.91 12.05
C PRO A 232 -19.11 3.40 11.04
N ASP A 233 -20.24 4.09 10.89
CA ASP A 233 -21.30 3.80 9.94
C ASP A 233 -20.83 3.86 8.48
N GLN A 234 -19.84 4.70 8.19
CA GLN A 234 -19.22 4.83 6.86
C GLN A 234 -18.27 3.68 6.52
N LYS A 235 -17.89 2.86 7.51
CA LYS A 235 -17.00 1.70 7.33
C LYS A 235 -15.74 2.06 6.55
N THR A 236 -15.07 3.13 6.98
CA THR A 236 -13.86 3.65 6.31
C THR A 236 -14.13 4.00 4.84
N TYR A 237 -15.29 4.61 4.60
CA TYR A 237 -15.79 4.99 3.27
C TYR A 237 -15.78 3.83 2.26
N GLY A 238 -16.20 2.65 2.73
CA GLY A 238 -16.26 1.44 1.90
C GLY A 238 -14.90 0.84 1.54
N SER A 239 -13.85 1.12 2.32
CA SER A 239 -12.50 0.63 2.04
C SER A 239 -11.88 -0.17 3.20
N GLN A 240 -10.77 -0.84 2.88
CA GLN A 240 -9.89 -1.50 3.83
C GLN A 240 -8.48 -0.95 3.70
N ASN A 241 -7.81 -0.72 4.82
CA ASN A 241 -6.45 -0.18 4.82
C ASN A 241 -5.46 -1.00 3.96
N THR A 242 -4.42 -0.34 3.45
CA THR A 242 -3.24 -1.02 2.91
C THR A 242 -1.92 -0.33 3.23
N PHE A 243 -1.90 1.01 3.24
CA PHE A 243 -0.67 1.78 3.41
C PHE A 243 -0.95 3.24 3.75
N GLU A 244 -0.02 3.87 4.45
CA GLU A 244 -0.06 5.31 4.75
C GLU A 244 1.16 6.00 4.13
N LEU A 245 0.92 6.83 3.12
CA LEU A 245 1.96 7.59 2.45
C LEU A 245 2.18 8.92 3.16
N THR A 246 3.44 9.24 3.47
CA THR A 246 3.84 10.54 4.00
C THR A 246 4.54 11.35 2.92
N ILE A 247 4.04 12.56 2.65
CA ILE A 247 4.62 13.53 1.72
C ILE A 247 5.25 14.65 2.53
N LYS A 248 6.58 14.69 2.54
CA LYS A 248 7.37 15.74 3.19
C LYS A 248 7.57 16.90 2.22
N GLY A 249 6.56 17.77 2.15
CA GLY A 249 6.61 18.95 1.32
C GLY A 249 7.42 20.10 1.93
N SER A 250 7.81 21.04 1.08
CA SER A 250 8.54 22.26 1.48
C SER A 250 7.75 23.23 2.35
N LYS A 251 6.41 23.14 2.36
CA LYS A 251 5.54 23.98 3.20
C LYS A 251 4.91 23.19 4.34
N GLN A 252 4.51 21.96 4.10
CA GLN A 252 3.92 21.09 5.13
C GLN A 252 4.18 19.61 4.84
N THR A 253 4.08 18.80 5.90
CA THR A 253 3.98 17.35 5.77
C THR A 253 2.51 16.96 5.67
N ALA A 254 2.17 16.15 4.69
CA ALA A 254 0.85 15.57 4.54
C ALA A 254 0.91 14.04 4.68
N HIS A 255 -0.11 13.46 5.29
CA HIS A 255 -0.28 12.02 5.36
C HIS A 255 -1.52 11.60 4.58
N ILE A 256 -1.41 10.51 3.83
CA ILE A 256 -2.46 10.00 2.94
C ILE A 256 -2.76 8.57 3.36
N TYR A 257 -4.00 8.32 3.73
CA TYR A 257 -4.53 6.97 3.85
C TYR A 257 -4.69 6.38 2.46
N MET A 258 -4.22 5.16 2.25
CA MET A 258 -4.46 4.38 1.05
C MET A 258 -5.17 3.10 1.45
N GLY A 259 -6.36 2.91 0.89
CA GLY A 259 -7.15 1.70 1.05
C GLY A 259 -7.65 1.13 -0.27
N ASP A 260 -8.02 -0.14 -0.23
CA ASP A 260 -8.70 -0.84 -1.31
C ASP A 260 -10.22 -0.82 -1.06
N ALA A 261 -10.99 -0.40 -2.07
CA ALA A 261 -12.43 -0.61 -2.13
C ALA A 261 -12.68 -1.95 -2.84
N TRP A 262 -12.61 -3.04 -2.05
CA TRP A 262 -12.81 -4.38 -2.57
C TRP A 262 -14.23 -4.59 -3.09
N ASP A 263 -14.34 -5.22 -4.25
CA ASP A 263 -15.61 -5.84 -4.63
C ASP A 263 -15.85 -7.12 -3.80
N SER A 264 -17.02 -7.74 -3.93
CA SER A 264 -17.37 -8.95 -3.17
C SER A 264 -16.43 -10.16 -3.37
N LYS A 265 -15.52 -10.11 -4.37
CA LYS A 265 -14.65 -11.21 -4.78
C LYS A 265 -13.16 -10.85 -4.71
N GLY A 266 -12.80 -9.63 -4.32
CA GLY A 266 -11.43 -9.11 -4.45
C GLY A 266 -10.91 -9.12 -5.89
N SER A 267 -11.80 -8.94 -6.88
CA SER A 267 -11.50 -9.08 -8.30
C SER A 267 -10.91 -7.80 -8.92
N THR A 268 -10.56 -7.86 -10.20
CA THR A 268 -10.11 -6.69 -11.00
C THR A 268 -11.10 -5.52 -10.98
N ALA A 269 -12.35 -5.74 -10.58
CA ALA A 269 -13.35 -4.68 -10.43
C ALA A 269 -13.13 -3.80 -9.18
N SER A 270 -12.34 -4.25 -8.21
CA SER A 270 -11.99 -3.48 -7.00
C SER A 270 -11.33 -2.14 -7.35
N ASN A 271 -11.56 -1.12 -6.52
CA ASN A 271 -11.04 0.24 -6.73
C ASN A 271 -10.19 0.67 -5.52
N TYR A 272 -9.82 1.95 -5.48
CA TYR A 272 -8.96 2.54 -4.47
C TYR A 272 -9.69 3.67 -3.74
N VAL A 273 -9.40 3.84 -2.45
CA VAL A 273 -9.83 4.99 -1.66
C VAL A 273 -8.59 5.61 -1.06
N TRP A 274 -8.18 6.76 -1.60
CA TRP A 274 -7.09 7.56 -1.06
C TRP A 274 -7.64 8.85 -0.50
N LEU A 275 -7.32 9.13 0.76
CA LEU A 275 -7.85 10.28 1.49
C LEU A 275 -6.74 10.96 2.29
N PRO A 276 -6.68 12.31 2.32
CA PRO A 276 -5.82 13.01 3.27
C PRO A 276 -6.21 12.66 4.70
N MET A 277 -5.22 12.58 5.58
CA MET A 277 -5.44 12.36 7.00
C MET A 277 -5.24 13.65 7.78
N ALA A 278 -6.22 14.01 8.61
CA ALA A 278 -6.02 14.97 9.69
C ALA A 278 -5.38 14.22 10.87
N VAL A 279 -4.12 14.56 11.17
CA VAL A 279 -3.35 13.94 12.25
C VAL A 279 -3.15 14.97 13.35
N ASP A 280 -3.55 14.62 14.57
CA ASP A 280 -3.27 15.41 15.76
C ASP A 280 -2.40 14.59 16.71
N SER A 281 -1.10 14.87 16.68
CA SER A 281 -0.12 14.15 17.50
C SER A 281 -0.27 14.45 18.98
N ASN A 282 -0.84 15.58 19.39
CA ASN A 282 -1.06 15.90 20.81
C ASN A 282 -2.24 15.11 21.37
N ARG A 283 -3.37 15.10 20.65
CA ARG A 283 -4.56 14.32 21.01
C ARG A 283 -4.47 12.84 20.63
N LYS A 284 -3.44 12.45 19.87
CA LYS A 284 -3.20 11.08 19.40
C LYS A 284 -4.36 10.54 18.55
N THR A 285 -4.93 11.41 17.72
CA THR A 285 -6.07 11.08 16.85
C THR A 285 -5.71 11.19 15.38
N VAL A 286 -6.33 10.32 14.58
CA VAL A 286 -6.25 10.34 13.11
C VAL A 286 -7.67 10.32 12.58
N THR A 287 -8.00 11.20 11.63
CA THR A 287 -9.31 11.21 10.98
C THR A 287 -9.16 11.40 9.47
N LEU A 288 -9.81 10.54 8.69
CA LEU A 288 -9.83 10.62 7.24
C LEU A 288 -10.67 11.82 6.78
N GLN A 289 -10.10 12.64 5.90
CA GLN A 289 -10.77 13.79 5.30
C GLN A 289 -11.42 13.37 3.97
N HIS A 290 -12.73 13.12 4.00
CA HIS A 290 -13.46 12.63 2.83
C HIS A 290 -13.89 13.78 1.92
N TYR A 291 -13.31 13.82 0.72
CA TYR A 291 -13.61 14.80 -0.33
C TYR A 291 -14.11 14.09 -1.59
N ALA A 292 -15.00 14.74 -2.36
CA ALA A 292 -15.44 14.20 -3.64
C ALA A 292 -14.26 14.00 -4.60
N LYS A 293 -13.39 15.00 -4.66
CA LYS A 293 -12.10 14.95 -5.36
C LYS A 293 -11.07 15.83 -4.66
N TRP A 294 -9.82 15.44 -4.72
CA TRP A 294 -8.71 16.19 -4.13
C TRP A 294 -7.41 15.92 -4.88
N LYS A 295 -6.40 16.73 -4.64
CA LYS A 295 -5.03 16.49 -5.12
C LYS A 295 -4.05 17.05 -4.12
N ILE A 296 -2.79 16.67 -4.26
CA ILE A 296 -1.69 17.19 -3.47
C ILE A 296 -0.61 17.73 -4.40
N ASP A 297 -0.06 18.89 -4.07
CA ASP A 297 1.23 19.30 -4.61
C ASP A 297 2.31 18.52 -3.84
N VAL A 298 2.93 17.54 -4.49
CA VAL A 298 3.93 16.67 -3.86
C VAL A 298 5.21 17.41 -3.44
N LYS A 299 5.46 18.60 -3.98
CA LYS A 299 6.63 19.43 -3.63
C LYS A 299 6.35 20.32 -2.41
N THR A 300 5.13 20.81 -2.25
CA THR A 300 4.77 21.69 -1.12
C THR A 300 4.08 20.94 0.01
N GLY A 301 3.45 19.79 -0.27
CA GLY A 301 2.61 19.03 0.65
C GLY A 301 1.19 19.60 0.79
N GLU A 302 0.84 20.65 0.04
CA GLU A 302 -0.47 21.29 0.12
C GLU A 302 -1.55 20.46 -0.56
N VAL A 303 -2.65 20.25 0.15
CA VAL A 303 -3.84 19.56 -0.37
C VAL A 303 -4.80 20.60 -0.95
N THR A 304 -5.29 20.34 -2.16
CA THR A 304 -6.38 21.09 -2.79
C THR A 304 -7.59 20.18 -2.92
N THR A 305 -8.78 20.68 -2.62
CA THR A 305 -10.06 19.95 -2.74
C THR A 305 -10.94 20.61 -3.79
N GLY A 306 -11.84 19.84 -4.41
CA GLY A 306 -12.77 20.36 -5.40
C GLY A 306 -14.13 19.69 -5.38
#